data_AF-A0A845Z296-F1
#
_entry.id   AF-A0A845Z296-F1
#
_cell.length_a   1.000
_cell.length_b   1.000
_cell.length_c   1.000
_cell.angle_alpha   90.00
_cell.angle_beta   90.00
_cell.angle_gamma   90.00
#
_symmetry.space_group_name_H-M   'P 1'
#
loop_
_entity.id
_entity.type
_entity.pdbx_description
1 polymer ?
#
loop_
_entity_poly.entity_id
_entity_poly.type
_entity_poly.pdbx_seq_one_letter_code
_entity_poly.pdbx_strand_id
1 'polypeptide(L)'
;MFSPSSTFFRFESTDLESTSKKSKKIRIYLNCEQRQLLRQWIGVARFTYNRTVEYLQQPDTKANWKAIKGGILNNLPEWAKLVPYQIKSIAVRDACIAVREAKAKYSKIGQVQQVRFKSRKNPIQSCYIPKSAVSAKGIYHTKLGQIRFAESIPEGFGDGRIVV
;
A
#
# COMPACT_ATOMS: atom_id res chain seq x y z
N MET A 1 -15.97 -54.65 -11.11
CA MET A 1 -16.04 -53.91 -12.38
C MET A 1 -16.03 -52.41 -12.06
N PHE A 2 -15.03 -51.73 -12.63
CA PHE A 2 -14.89 -50.29 -12.90
C PHE A 2 -15.02 -49.24 -11.77
N SER A 3 -13.84 -48.69 -11.43
CA SER A 3 -13.62 -47.30 -11.01
C SER A 3 -13.84 -46.34 -12.19
N PRO A 4 -14.24 -45.08 -11.92
CA PRO A 4 -13.71 -43.97 -12.68
C PRO A 4 -13.04 -42.95 -11.77
N SER A 5 -11.72 -42.84 -11.92
CA SER A 5 -10.91 -41.69 -11.56
C SER A 5 -11.48 -40.42 -12.19
N SER A 6 -11.76 -39.39 -11.39
CA SER A 6 -12.06 -38.06 -11.93
C SER A 6 -10.76 -37.40 -12.35
N THR A 7 -10.37 -37.60 -13.60
CA THR A 7 -9.32 -36.85 -14.28
C THR A 7 -9.77 -35.40 -14.40
N PHE A 8 -9.25 -34.51 -13.54
CA PHE A 8 -9.33 -33.08 -13.82
C PHE A 8 -8.50 -32.79 -15.06
N PHE A 9 -9.16 -32.38 -16.15
CA PHE A 9 -8.49 -31.89 -17.34
C PHE A 9 -7.58 -30.72 -16.95
N ARG A 10 -6.28 -30.89 -17.19
CA ARG A 10 -5.33 -29.79 -17.22
C ARG A 10 -5.69 -28.96 -18.45
N PHE A 11 -6.34 -27.82 -18.25
CA PHE A 11 -6.50 -26.84 -19.31
C PHE A 11 -5.13 -26.21 -19.55
N GLU A 12 -4.39 -26.77 -20.50
CA GLU A 12 -3.20 -26.16 -21.08
C GLU A 12 -3.68 -25.10 -22.07
N SER A 13 -4.03 -23.92 -21.55
CA SER A 13 -4.16 -22.72 -22.39
C SER A 13 -2.78 -22.10 -22.49
N THR A 14 -2.09 -22.42 -23.58
CA THR A 14 -1.00 -21.61 -24.11
C THR A 14 -1.61 -20.33 -24.68
N ASP A 15 -1.96 -19.39 -23.81
CA ASP A 15 -2.21 -18.00 -24.20
C ASP A 15 -0.98 -17.18 -23.80
N LEU A 16 0.01 -17.18 -24.71
CA LEU A 16 1.14 -16.26 -24.67
C LEU A 16 0.67 -14.87 -25.14
N GLU A 17 -0.37 -14.33 -24.51
CA GLU A 17 -0.72 -12.93 -24.64
C GLU A 17 0.06 -12.18 -23.54
N SER A 18 1.23 -11.66 -23.91
CA SER A 18 2.03 -10.80 -23.03
C SER A 18 1.34 -9.45 -22.87
N THR A 19 0.21 -9.43 -22.16
CA THR A 19 -0.22 -8.23 -21.46
C THR A 19 0.92 -7.86 -20.53
N SER A 20 1.67 -6.83 -20.89
CA SER A 20 2.77 -6.30 -20.09
C SER A 20 2.18 -5.76 -18.78
N LYS A 21 2.01 -6.66 -17.80
CA LYS A 21 1.48 -6.33 -16.47
C LYS A 21 2.40 -5.28 -15.87
N LYS A 22 1.88 -4.06 -15.71
CA LYS A 22 2.60 -2.93 -15.12
C LYS A 22 3.08 -3.18 -13.67
N SER A 23 2.56 -4.22 -13.02
CA SER A 23 2.91 -4.61 -11.65
C SER A 23 3.04 -6.13 -11.51
N LYS A 24 4.11 -6.59 -10.85
CA LYS A 24 4.33 -8.00 -10.49
C LYS A 24 4.12 -8.20 -8.99
N LYS A 25 3.30 -9.19 -8.61
CA LYS A 25 3.09 -9.58 -7.21
C LYS A 25 4.11 -10.65 -6.82
N ILE A 26 4.90 -10.39 -5.78
CA ILE A 26 5.91 -11.34 -5.27
C ILE A 26 5.56 -11.67 -3.82
N ARG A 27 5.54 -12.96 -3.49
CA ARG A 27 5.30 -13.41 -2.11
C ARG A 27 6.57 -13.23 -1.28
N ILE A 28 6.41 -12.68 -0.08
CA ILE A 28 7.47 -12.53 0.93
C ILE A 28 7.22 -13.48 2.10
N TYR A 29 8.28 -14.09 2.60
CA TYR A 29 8.23 -14.94 3.78
C TYR A 29 8.81 -14.18 4.98
N LEU A 30 7.97 -14.02 6.00
CA LEU A 30 8.25 -13.20 7.17
C LEU A 30 8.16 -14.05 8.43
N ASN A 31 9.07 -13.82 9.36
CA ASN A 31 8.97 -14.34 10.72
C ASN A 31 7.91 -13.54 11.53
N CYS A 32 7.67 -13.94 12.78
CA CYS A 32 6.67 -13.34 13.64
C CYS A 32 6.95 -11.85 13.93
N GLU A 33 8.19 -11.49 14.23
CA GLU A 33 8.61 -10.12 14.54
C GLU A 33 8.48 -9.19 13.34
N GLN A 34 8.95 -9.63 12.17
CA GLN A 34 8.82 -8.92 10.90
C GLN A 34 7.35 -8.67 10.54
N ARG A 35 6.49 -9.67 10.77
CA ARG A 35 5.05 -9.53 10.56
C ARG A 35 4.44 -8.49 11.50
N GLN A 36 4.86 -8.45 12.75
CA GLN A 36 4.41 -7.44 13.71
C GLN A 36 4.85 -6.04 13.30
N LEU A 37 6.11 -5.88 12.85
CA LEU A 37 6.65 -4.61 12.37
C LEU A 37 5.90 -4.11 11.13
N LEU A 38 5.60 -4.99 10.16
CA LEU A 38 4.81 -4.63 8.98
C LEU A 38 3.37 -4.25 9.34
N ARG A 39 2.74 -4.96 10.27
CA ARG A 39 1.42 -4.59 10.79
C ARG A 39 1.44 -3.21 11.44
N GLN A 40 2.51 -2.87 12.17
CA GLN A 40 2.70 -1.53 12.72
C GLN A 40 2.82 -0.50 11.59
N TRP A 41 3.64 -0.75 10.57
CA TRP A 41 3.82 0.17 9.43
C TRP A 41 2.51 0.44 8.68
N ILE A 42 1.75 -0.62 8.41
CA ILE A 42 0.41 -0.52 7.81
C ILE A 42 -0.55 0.25 8.71
N GLY A 43 -0.50 0.00 10.03
CA GLY A 43 -1.29 0.72 11.03
C GLY A 43 -0.98 2.22 11.03
N VAL A 44 0.31 2.59 10.97
CA VAL A 44 0.77 3.98 10.93
C VAL A 44 0.43 4.66 9.61
N ALA A 45 0.55 3.94 8.48
CA ALA A 45 0.12 4.44 7.18
C ALA A 45 -1.39 4.73 7.18
N ARG A 46 -2.21 3.81 7.73
CA ARG A 46 -3.66 4.00 7.89
C ARG A 46 -3.98 5.18 8.79
N PHE A 47 -3.32 5.28 9.95
CA PHE A 47 -3.54 6.37 10.89
C PHE A 47 -3.20 7.73 10.26
N THR A 48 -2.03 7.85 9.64
CA THR A 48 -1.61 9.07 8.94
C THR A 48 -2.58 9.45 7.82
N TYR A 49 -3.06 8.47 7.04
CA TYR A 49 -4.07 8.70 6.01
C TYR A 49 -5.36 9.26 6.63
N ASN A 50 -5.92 8.60 7.65
CA ASN A 50 -7.17 9.02 8.28
C ASN A 50 -7.05 10.42 8.90
N ARG A 51 -5.94 10.71 9.59
CA ARG A 51 -5.67 12.04 10.16
C ARG A 51 -5.56 13.12 9.09
N THR A 52 -4.98 12.79 7.93
CA THR A 52 -4.95 13.71 6.78
C THR A 52 -6.33 13.94 6.19
N VAL A 53 -7.15 12.89 6.07
CA VAL A 53 -8.54 13.03 5.58
C VAL A 53 -9.37 13.89 6.54
N GLU A 54 -9.25 13.67 7.84
CA GLU A 54 -9.92 14.47 8.88
C GLU A 54 -9.52 15.95 8.79
N TYR A 55 -8.22 16.24 8.65
CA TYR A 55 -7.75 17.61 8.39
C TYR A 55 -8.36 18.20 7.11
N LEU A 56 -8.40 17.43 6.02
CA LEU A 56 -8.93 17.89 4.72
C LEU A 56 -10.48 17.96 4.65
N GLN A 57 -11.18 17.47 5.68
CA GLN A 57 -12.63 17.64 5.82
C GLN A 57 -12.99 18.99 6.46
N GLN A 58 -12.05 19.67 7.12
CA GLN A 58 -12.27 20.99 7.70
C GLN A 58 -12.52 22.04 6.59
N PRO A 59 -13.38 23.04 6.84
CA PRO A 59 -13.59 24.14 5.90
C PRO A 59 -12.26 24.85 5.60
N ASP A 60 -12.17 25.46 4.42
CA ASP A 60 -11.00 26.23 3.94
C ASP A 60 -9.70 25.46 3.72
N THR A 61 -9.72 24.13 3.86
CA THR A 61 -8.53 23.31 3.59
C THR A 61 -8.36 22.95 2.11
N LYS A 62 -7.12 23.03 1.63
CA LYS A 62 -6.72 22.65 0.27
C LYS A 62 -5.92 21.35 0.30
N ALA A 63 -6.24 20.43 -0.61
CA ALA A 63 -5.55 19.15 -0.79
C ALA A 63 -4.18 19.34 -1.48
N ASN A 64 -3.28 20.11 -0.85
CA ASN A 64 -1.92 20.33 -1.31
C ASN A 64 -0.94 19.55 -0.41
N TRP A 65 -0.54 18.37 -0.89
CA TRP A 65 0.30 17.46 -0.13
C TRP A 65 1.64 18.09 0.30
N LYS A 66 2.26 18.94 -0.54
CA LYS A 66 3.56 19.57 -0.21
C LYS A 66 3.42 20.53 0.98
N ALA A 67 2.32 21.27 1.02
CA ALA A 67 2.05 22.26 2.07
C ALA A 67 1.66 21.60 3.40
N ILE A 68 0.78 20.60 3.38
CA ILE A 68 0.23 20.03 4.62
C ILE A 68 1.12 18.94 5.24
N LYS A 69 2.00 18.30 4.44
CA LYS A 69 2.82 17.16 4.89
C LYS A 69 3.64 17.48 6.13
N GLY A 70 4.28 18.65 6.20
CA GLY A 70 5.08 19.04 7.36
C GLY A 70 4.26 19.06 8.65
N GLY A 71 3.14 19.78 8.64
CA GLY A 71 2.23 19.88 9.78
C GLY A 71 1.66 18.53 10.21
N ILE A 72 1.17 17.72 9.26
CA ILE A 72 0.61 16.40 9.60
C ILE A 72 1.68 15.49 10.21
N LEU A 73 2.88 15.43 9.64
CA LEU A 73 3.95 14.55 10.13
C LEU A 73 4.49 14.97 11.50
N ASN A 74 4.55 16.27 11.78
CA ASN A 74 5.02 16.79 13.08
C ASN A 74 4.02 16.50 14.21
N ASN A 75 2.72 16.44 13.88
CA ASN A 75 1.66 16.12 14.84
C ASN A 75 1.40 14.61 14.99
N LEU A 76 2.25 13.76 14.42
CA LEU A 76 2.15 12.32 14.62
C LEU A 76 2.66 11.92 16.01
N PRO A 77 2.02 10.94 16.67
CA PRO A 77 2.45 10.46 17.98
C PRO A 77 3.82 9.79 17.94
N GLU A 78 4.49 9.72 19.10
CA GLU A 78 5.87 9.23 19.22
C GLU A 78 6.08 7.84 18.62
N TRP A 79 5.13 6.91 18.84
CA TRP A 79 5.19 5.55 18.30
C TRP A 79 5.22 5.49 16.77
N ALA A 80 4.78 6.55 16.07
CA ALA A 80 4.82 6.63 14.61
C ALA A 80 6.21 7.05 14.08
N LYS A 81 7.09 7.56 14.92
CA LYS A 81 8.45 7.97 14.51
C LYS A 81 9.32 6.79 14.08
N LEU A 82 9.09 5.60 14.65
CA LEU A 82 9.80 4.37 14.32
C LEU A 82 9.58 3.93 12.85
N VAL A 83 8.42 4.29 12.27
CA VAL A 83 8.06 3.95 10.89
C VAL A 83 8.80 4.84 9.90
N PRO A 84 9.32 4.28 8.78
CA PRO A 84 10.00 5.05 7.75
C PRO A 84 9.23 6.27 7.26
N TYR A 85 9.94 7.39 7.06
CA TYR A 85 9.37 8.66 6.61
C TYR A 85 8.54 8.51 5.32
N GLN A 86 9.05 7.77 4.34
CA GLN A 86 8.41 7.59 3.03
C GLN A 86 7.02 6.94 3.13
N ILE A 87 6.83 6.00 4.07
CA ILE A 87 5.53 5.36 4.30
C ILE A 87 4.51 6.40 4.77
N LYS A 88 4.91 7.25 5.71
CA LYS A 88 4.04 8.29 6.28
C LYS A 88 3.76 9.40 5.26
N SER A 89 4.78 9.86 4.55
CA SER A 89 4.63 10.95 3.57
C SER A 89 3.77 10.54 2.37
N ILE A 90 3.88 9.29 1.90
CA ILE A 90 3.00 8.78 0.85
C ILE A 90 1.58 8.55 1.35
N ALA A 91 1.37 8.19 2.63
CA ALA A 91 0.02 8.12 3.19
C ALA A 91 -0.70 9.49 3.17
N VAL A 92 0.01 10.59 3.44
CA VAL A 92 -0.51 11.97 3.28
C VAL A 92 -0.85 12.25 1.81
N ARG A 93 0.05 11.89 0.89
CA ARG A 93 -0.16 12.07 -0.55
C ARG A 93 -1.38 11.29 -1.05
N ASP A 94 -1.53 10.03 -0.65
CA ASP A 94 -2.67 9.16 -0.98
C ASP A 94 -3.99 9.81 -0.51
N ALA A 95 -4.02 10.40 0.70
CA ALA A 95 -5.20 11.09 1.21
C ALA A 95 -5.53 12.34 0.38
N CYS A 96 -4.53 13.15 0.03
CA CYS A 96 -4.73 14.32 -0.83
C CYS A 96 -5.26 13.94 -2.22
N ILE A 97 -4.72 12.87 -2.81
CA ILE A 97 -5.17 12.36 -4.10
C ILE A 97 -6.63 11.92 -4.02
N ALA A 98 -7.00 11.15 -2.99
CA ALA A 98 -8.37 10.69 -2.80
C ALA A 98 -9.37 11.87 -2.67
N VAL A 99 -9.02 12.91 -1.91
CA VAL A 99 -9.85 14.12 -1.78
C VAL A 99 -9.95 14.88 -3.09
N ARG A 100 -8.84 15.03 -3.82
CA ARG A 100 -8.84 15.71 -5.11
C ARG A 100 -9.68 14.96 -6.14
N GLU A 101 -9.58 13.63 -6.19
CA GLU A 101 -10.40 12.79 -7.07
C GLU A 101 -11.88 12.87 -6.73
N ALA A 102 -12.23 12.87 -5.43
CA ALA A 102 -13.61 13.05 -4.99
C ALA A 102 -14.19 14.40 -5.42
N LYS A 103 -13.41 15.49 -5.24
CA LYS A 103 -13.80 16.84 -5.73
C LYS A 103 -13.93 16.88 -7.26
N ALA A 104 -13.00 16.28 -7.99
CA ALA A 104 -13.05 16.21 -9.45
C ALA A 104 -14.26 15.41 -9.97
N LYS A 105 -14.66 14.34 -9.26
CA LYS A 105 -15.87 13.57 -9.58
C LYS A 105 -17.14 14.36 -9.33
N TYR A 106 -17.20 15.13 -8.24
CA TYR A 106 -18.31 16.04 -7.96
C TYR A 106 -18.52 17.03 -9.12
N SER A 107 -17.46 17.65 -9.63
CA SER A 107 -17.55 18.56 -10.77
C SER A 107 -18.05 17.90 -12.07
N LYS A 108 -17.90 16.58 -12.22
CA LYS A 108 -18.31 15.85 -13.42
C LYS A 108 -19.73 15.27 -13.33
N ILE A 109 -20.11 14.75 -12.17
CA ILE A 109 -21.33 13.94 -11.98
C ILE A 109 -22.35 14.67 -11.09
N GLY A 110 -21.94 15.71 -10.36
CA GLY A 110 -22.78 16.44 -9.40
C GLY A 110 -23.03 15.69 -8.08
N GLN A 111 -22.50 14.47 -7.91
CA GLN A 111 -22.69 13.67 -6.71
C GLN A 111 -21.57 13.88 -5.68
N VAL A 112 -21.94 14.23 -4.44
CA VAL A 112 -20.99 14.41 -3.35
C VAL A 112 -20.46 13.05 -2.90
N GLN A 113 -19.20 12.74 -3.25
CA GLN A 113 -18.50 11.58 -2.74
C GLN A 113 -17.62 11.98 -1.55
N GLN A 114 -18.00 11.61 -0.34
CA GLN A 114 -17.13 11.83 0.82
C GLN A 114 -15.99 10.80 0.84
N VAL A 115 -14.75 11.28 1.05
CA VAL A 115 -13.59 10.41 1.25
C VAL A 115 -13.73 9.73 2.61
N ARG A 116 -13.77 8.39 2.59
CA ARG A 116 -13.93 7.57 3.79
C ARG A 116 -12.58 7.30 4.45
N PHE A 117 -12.61 7.17 5.77
CA PHE A 117 -11.46 6.66 6.52
C PHE A 117 -11.17 5.19 6.15
N LYS A 118 -9.89 4.84 6.15
CA LYS A 118 -9.45 3.45 6.01
C LYS A 118 -9.74 2.71 7.32
N SER A 119 -10.40 1.57 7.21
CA SER A 119 -10.76 0.71 8.34
C SER A 119 -9.70 -0.37 8.59
N ARG A 120 -9.56 -0.80 9.84
CA ARG A 120 -8.79 -2.00 10.20
C ARG A 120 -9.49 -3.29 9.76
N LYS A 121 -10.80 -3.27 9.55
CA LYS A 121 -11.58 -4.43 9.11
C LYS A 121 -11.54 -4.63 7.59
N ASN A 122 -10.89 -3.73 6.85
CA ASN A 122 -10.75 -3.90 5.40
C ASN A 122 -9.95 -5.18 5.11
N PRO A 123 -10.45 -6.05 4.21
CA PRO A 123 -9.82 -7.34 3.91
C PRO A 123 -8.45 -7.19 3.26
N ILE A 124 -8.19 -6.03 2.65
CA ILE A 124 -6.92 -5.69 2.01
C ILE A 124 -6.34 -4.50 2.75
N GLN A 125 -5.16 -4.67 3.35
CA GLN A 125 -4.39 -3.58 3.90
C GLN A 125 -3.08 -3.42 3.16
N SER A 126 -2.62 -2.18 3.02
CA SER A 126 -1.37 -1.93 2.34
C SER A 126 -0.62 -0.71 2.85
N CYS A 127 0.69 -0.73 2.65
CA CYS A 127 1.56 0.42 2.83
C CYS A 127 2.53 0.54 1.65
N TYR A 128 2.93 1.78 1.35
CA TYR A 128 3.87 2.08 0.28
C TYR A 128 5.28 1.61 0.63
N ILE A 129 6.02 1.10 -0.37
CA ILE A 129 7.42 0.75 -0.28
C ILE A 129 8.15 1.40 -1.46
N PRO A 130 9.12 2.28 -1.21
CA PRO A 130 9.92 2.90 -2.26
C PRO A 130 10.88 1.87 -2.86
N LYS A 131 11.16 2.02 -4.15
CA LYS A 131 12.15 1.20 -4.87
C LYS A 131 13.48 1.09 -4.12
N SER A 132 13.96 2.23 -3.60
CA SER A 132 15.25 2.33 -2.90
C SER A 132 15.33 1.53 -1.60
N ALA A 133 14.19 1.11 -1.04
CA ALA A 133 14.16 0.27 0.15
C ALA A 133 14.13 -1.22 -0.18
N VAL A 134 13.98 -1.62 -1.44
CA VAL A 134 13.94 -3.01 -1.85
C VAL A 134 15.30 -3.43 -2.39
N SER A 135 15.86 -4.50 -1.84
CA SER A 135 17.09 -5.11 -2.33
C SER A 135 16.97 -6.63 -2.28
N ALA A 136 17.97 -7.33 -2.83
CA ALA A 136 18.05 -8.79 -2.75
C ALA A 136 18.01 -9.32 -1.31
N LYS A 137 18.46 -8.52 -0.33
CA LYS A 137 18.45 -8.89 1.10
C LYS A 137 17.06 -8.78 1.73
N GLY A 138 16.14 -8.01 1.13
CA GLY A 138 14.81 -7.79 1.68
C GLY A 138 14.29 -6.38 1.43
N ILE A 139 13.16 -6.08 2.08
CA ILE A 139 12.55 -4.75 2.09
C ILE A 139 12.98 -4.05 3.37
N TYR A 140 13.53 -2.82 3.28
CA TYR A 140 14.07 -2.07 4.42
C TYR A 140 14.95 -2.97 5.30
N HIS A 141 15.94 -3.65 4.71
CA HIS A 141 16.68 -4.74 5.38
C HIS A 141 17.40 -4.31 6.67
N THR A 142 17.66 -3.02 6.87
CA THR A 142 18.21 -2.47 8.12
C THR A 142 17.19 -2.34 9.25
N LYS A 143 15.89 -2.33 8.93
CA LYS A 143 14.78 -2.23 9.90
C LYS A 143 14.00 -3.53 10.04
N LEU A 144 13.72 -4.21 8.93
CA LEU A 144 13.01 -5.49 8.89
C LEU A 144 13.94 -6.70 8.98
N GLY A 145 15.26 -6.50 8.87
CA GLY A 145 16.19 -7.61 8.72
C GLY A 145 16.10 -8.25 7.33
N GLN A 146 16.74 -9.41 7.20
CA GLN A 146 16.73 -10.15 5.94
C GLN A 146 15.38 -10.85 5.71
N ILE A 147 14.88 -10.78 4.49
CA ILE A 147 13.60 -11.37 4.09
C ILE A 147 13.83 -12.27 2.88
N ARG A 148 13.13 -13.40 2.84
CA ARG A 148 13.13 -14.29 1.69
C ARG A 148 11.96 -13.96 0.76
N PHE A 149 12.27 -13.75 -0.51
CA PHE A 149 11.28 -13.65 -1.58
C PHE A 149 11.01 -15.04 -2.17
N ALA A 150 9.78 -15.28 -2.65
CA ALA A 150 9.45 -16.51 -3.36
C ALA A 150 10.08 -16.60 -4.75
N GLU A 151 10.40 -15.44 -5.33
CA GLU A 151 11.03 -15.30 -6.64
C GLU A 151 12.04 -14.15 -6.60
N SER A 152 12.99 -14.15 -7.52
CA SER A 152 13.90 -13.03 -7.72
C SER A 152 13.15 -11.76 -8.07
N ILE A 153 13.61 -10.63 -7.52
CA ILE A 153 13.08 -9.31 -7.85
C ILE A 153 13.47 -9.01 -9.30
N PRO A 154 12.52 -8.66 -10.19
CA PRO A 154 12.81 -8.38 -11.59
C PRO A 154 13.70 -7.14 -11.74
N GLU A 155 14.53 -7.13 -12.78
CA GLU A 155 15.27 -5.92 -13.15
C GLU A 155 14.33 -4.78 -13.56
N GLY A 156 14.75 -3.54 -13.36
CA GLY A 156 13.95 -2.37 -13.73
C GLY A 156 12.68 -2.13 -12.89
N PHE A 157 12.51 -2.81 -11.75
CA PHE A 157 11.35 -2.61 -10.88
C PHE A 157 11.23 -1.16 -10.36
N GLY A 158 9.99 -0.74 -10.11
CA GLY A 158 9.63 0.57 -9.55
C GLY A 158 9.23 0.52 -8.08
N ASP A 159 8.53 1.54 -7.62
CA ASP A 159 7.95 1.52 -6.27
C ASP A 159 6.90 0.42 -6.12
N GLY A 160 6.74 -0.09 -4.91
CA GLY A 160 5.83 -1.17 -4.58
C GLY A 160 4.87 -0.84 -3.45
N ARG A 161 3.99 -1.80 -3.14
CA ARG A 161 3.19 -1.80 -1.92
C ARG A 161 3.24 -3.18 -1.29
N ILE A 162 3.41 -3.21 0.03
CA ILE A 162 3.15 -4.43 0.79
C ILE A 162 1.65 -4.53 0.96
N VAL A 163 1.11 -5.72 0.70
CA VAL A 163 -0.30 -6.03 0.85
C VAL A 163 -0.44 -7.21 1.81
N VAL A 164 -1.28 -7.06 2.83
CA VAL A 164 -1.58 -8.06 3.87
C VAL A 164 -3.08 -8.29 3.93
#